data_AF-A0A183FVF5-F1
#
_entry.id   AF-A0A183FVF5-F1
#
_cell.length_a   1.000
_cell.length_b   1.000
_cell.length_c   1.000
_cell.angle_alpha   90.00
_cell.angle_beta   90.00
_cell.angle_gamma   90.00
#
_symmetry.space_group_name_H-M   'P 1'
#
loop_
_entity.id
_entity.type
_entity.pdbx_description
1 polymer ?
#
loop_
_entity_poly.entity_id
_entity_poly.type
_entity_poly.pdbx_seq_one_letter_code
_entity_poly.pdbx_strand_id
1 'polypeptide(L)'
;MVTQYVSVLPDHRLVRAKLSLKKRMFKRNTHKPARVRIPTFKSEELEYAIKSYDWNLLEDPSEDYDFLSKELLKCASSSREATSPSALRLNAHAIKLLEQRRAVKLDPNASYLEKVTVMKACRIAVKESIQAYRRLKLLEAAGKI
;
A
#
# COMPACT_ATOMS: atom_id res chain seq x y z
N MET A 1 -9.78 -42.47 -54.74
CA MET A 1 -9.36 -42.31 -53.34
C MET A 1 -8.31 -41.21 -53.27
N VAL A 2 -8.66 -40.03 -52.75
CA VAL A 2 -7.67 -39.05 -52.29
C VAL A 2 -8.21 -38.45 -51.00
N THR A 3 -7.88 -39.08 -49.88
CA THR A 3 -8.06 -38.51 -48.55
C THR A 3 -7.12 -37.32 -48.41
N GLN A 4 -7.67 -36.13 -48.57
CA GLN A 4 -6.96 -34.88 -48.31
C GLN A 4 -6.76 -34.77 -46.80
N TYR A 5 -5.53 -35.00 -46.34
CA TYR A 5 -5.11 -34.66 -44.98
C TYR A 5 -5.12 -33.12 -44.88
N VAL A 6 -6.19 -32.57 -44.33
CA VAL A 6 -6.22 -31.18 -43.86
C VAL A 6 -5.26 -31.13 -42.67
N SER A 7 -4.04 -30.64 -42.91
CA SER A 7 -3.12 -30.30 -41.84
C SER A 7 -3.78 -29.21 -41.00
N VAL A 8 -4.35 -29.59 -39.86
CA VAL A 8 -4.78 -28.64 -38.81
C VAL A 8 -3.50 -28.09 -38.19
N LEU A 9 -2.84 -27.17 -38.91
CA LEU A 9 -1.78 -26.37 -38.35
C LEU A 9 -2.43 -25.50 -37.27
N PRO A 10 -2.01 -25.62 -36.00
CA PRO A 10 -2.61 -24.86 -34.93
C PRO A 10 -2.45 -23.37 -35.26
N ASP A 11 -3.56 -22.65 -35.36
CA ASP A 11 -3.52 -21.22 -35.56
C ASP A 11 -2.64 -20.61 -34.45
N HIS A 12 -1.51 -20.06 -34.84
CA HIS A 12 -0.52 -19.46 -33.95
C HIS A 12 -1.14 -18.35 -33.08
N ARG A 13 -2.26 -17.75 -33.52
CA ARG A 13 -3.07 -16.82 -32.72
C ARG A 13 -3.73 -17.51 -31.53
N LEU A 14 -4.29 -18.70 -31.72
CA LEU A 14 -4.88 -19.51 -30.64
C LEU A 14 -3.82 -20.01 -29.66
N VAL A 15 -2.65 -20.41 -30.16
CA VAL A 15 -1.51 -20.81 -29.32
C VAL A 15 -1.03 -19.63 -28.47
N ARG A 16 -0.87 -18.45 -29.08
CA ARG A 16 -0.47 -17.21 -28.40
C ARG A 16 -1.51 -16.76 -27.37
N ALA A 17 -2.81 -16.86 -27.68
CA ALA A 17 -3.90 -16.57 -26.75
C ALA A 17 -3.89 -17.53 -25.54
N LYS A 18 -3.69 -18.83 -25.77
CA LYS A 18 -3.59 -19.85 -24.72
C LYS A 18 -2.40 -19.61 -23.78
N LEU A 19 -1.25 -19.22 -24.31
CA LEU A 19 -0.07 -18.83 -23.52
C LEU A 19 -0.33 -17.56 -22.71
N SER A 20 -0.99 -16.56 -23.30
CA SER A 20 -1.37 -15.32 -22.61
C SER A 20 -2.35 -15.56 -21.45
N LEU A 21 -3.38 -16.37 -21.68
CA LEU A 21 -4.35 -16.78 -20.65
C LEU A 21 -3.67 -17.54 -19.52
N LYS A 22 -2.81 -18.52 -19.83
CA LYS A 22 -2.02 -19.25 -18.81
C LYS A 22 -1.15 -18.32 -17.98
N LYS A 23 -0.48 -17.34 -18.61
CA LYS A 23 0.34 -16.33 -17.91
C LYS A 23 -0.49 -15.44 -17.00
N ARG A 24 -1.68 -15.01 -17.44
CA ARG A 24 -2.61 -14.21 -16.64
C ARG A 24 -3.16 -15.01 -15.45
N MET A 25 -3.56 -16.25 -15.67
CA MET A 25 -4.01 -17.16 -14.61
C MET A 25 -2.90 -17.45 -13.60
N PHE A 26 -1.67 -17.71 -14.09
CA PHE A 26 -0.51 -17.94 -13.23
C PHE A 26 -0.24 -16.73 -12.34
N LYS A 27 -0.22 -15.51 -12.89
CA LYS A 27 -0.08 -14.27 -12.11
C LYS A 27 -1.19 -14.09 -11.08
N ARG A 28 -2.44 -14.44 -11.41
CA ARG A 28 -3.57 -14.35 -10.49
C ARG A 28 -3.43 -15.37 -9.35
N ASN A 29 -3.07 -16.60 -9.67
CA ASN A 29 -2.97 -17.69 -8.70
C ASN A 29 -1.70 -17.60 -7.84
N THR A 30 -0.62 -17.01 -8.36
CA THR A 30 0.61 -16.72 -7.61
C THR A 30 0.61 -15.33 -6.98
N HIS A 31 -0.51 -14.59 -7.08
CA HIS A 31 -0.67 -13.32 -6.41
C HIS A 31 -0.72 -13.57 -4.90
N LYS A 32 0.43 -13.49 -4.25
CA LYS A 32 0.49 -13.47 -2.79
C LYS A 32 -0.24 -12.21 -2.33
N PRO A 33 -1.21 -12.32 -1.40
CA PRO A 33 -1.76 -11.13 -0.77
C PRO A 33 -0.60 -10.32 -0.18
N ALA A 34 -0.74 -8.99 -0.19
CA ALA A 34 0.24 -8.14 0.46
C ALA A 34 0.44 -8.64 1.89
N ARG A 35 1.69 -8.78 2.33
CA ARG A 35 1.95 -9.15 3.73
C ARG A 35 1.21 -8.16 4.62
N VAL A 36 0.33 -8.67 5.48
CA VAL A 36 -0.31 -7.86 6.51
C VAL A 36 0.83 -7.34 7.38
N ARG A 37 1.05 -6.02 7.35
CA ARG A 37 2.03 -5.40 8.23
C ARG A 37 1.41 -5.31 9.61
N ILE A 38 2.01 -5.96 10.58
CA ILE A 38 1.67 -5.76 11.99
C ILE A 38 2.09 -4.33 12.34
N PRO A 39 1.17 -3.47 12.82
CA PRO A 39 1.51 -2.13 13.27
C PRO A 39 2.54 -2.20 14.41
N THR A 40 3.51 -1.30 14.40
CA THR A 40 4.41 -1.10 15.55
C THR A 40 3.76 -0.09 16.50
N PHE A 41 3.88 -0.33 17.80
CA PHE A 41 3.36 0.55 18.84
C PHE A 41 4.51 1.00 19.73
N LYS A 42 4.44 2.24 20.21
CA LYS A 42 5.32 2.70 21.28
C LYS A 42 4.82 2.11 22.59
N SER A 43 5.61 1.22 23.18
CA SER A 43 5.21 0.46 24.38
C SER A 43 4.76 1.38 25.52
N GLU A 44 5.52 2.44 25.78
CA GLU A 44 5.25 3.38 26.88
C GLU A 44 3.92 4.13 26.69
N GLU A 45 3.65 4.62 25.48
CA GLU A 45 2.41 5.34 25.16
C GLU A 45 1.19 4.39 25.17
N LEU A 46 1.38 3.14 24.72
CA LEU A 46 0.34 2.11 24.77
C LEU A 46 0.00 1.73 26.21
N GLU A 47 1.02 1.49 27.04
CA GLU A 47 0.83 1.18 28.46
C GLU A 47 0.17 2.32 29.21
N TYR A 48 0.58 3.56 28.95
CA TYR A 48 -0.06 4.73 29.53
C TYR A 48 -1.52 4.82 29.13
N ALA A 49 -1.83 4.66 27.84
CA ALA A 49 -3.21 4.72 27.33
C ALA A 49 -4.11 3.61 27.89
N ILE A 50 -3.57 2.43 28.16
CA ILE A 50 -4.31 1.32 28.79
C ILE A 50 -4.55 1.60 30.28
N LYS A 51 -3.55 2.13 30.98
CA LYS A 51 -3.64 2.43 32.42
C LYS A 51 -4.50 3.65 32.73
N SER A 52 -4.55 4.62 31.82
CA SER A 52 -5.34 5.84 31.98
C SER A 52 -6.83 5.67 31.67
N TYR A 53 -7.23 4.49 31.18
CA TYR A 53 -8.60 4.24 30.74
C TYR A 53 -9.43 3.59 31.85
N ASP A 54 -10.65 4.09 32.06
CA ASP A 54 -11.60 3.52 33.02
C ASP A 54 -12.32 2.33 32.38
N TRP A 55 -11.84 1.12 32.69
CA TRP A 55 -12.39 -0.14 32.20
C TRP A 55 -13.70 -0.48 32.92
N ASN A 56 -14.80 0.08 32.42
CA ASN A 56 -16.14 -0.21 32.92
C ASN A 56 -16.63 -1.56 32.40
N LEU A 57 -17.23 -2.35 33.30
CA LEU A 57 -17.93 -3.57 32.94
C LEU A 57 -19.38 -3.23 32.61
N LEU A 58 -19.84 -3.60 31.41
CA LEU A 58 -21.25 -3.49 31.07
C LEU A 58 -22.00 -4.75 31.51
N GLU A 59 -23.29 -4.59 31.81
CA GLU A 59 -24.14 -5.67 32.30
C GLU A 59 -24.50 -6.67 31.18
N ASP A 60 -24.63 -6.19 29.94
CA ASP A 60 -24.76 -7.06 28.77
C ASP A 60 -23.39 -7.49 28.23
N PRO A 61 -23.09 -8.81 28.18
CA PRO A 61 -21.80 -9.29 27.70
C PRO A 61 -21.49 -8.95 26.23
N SER A 62 -22.51 -8.85 25.37
CA SER A 62 -22.29 -8.53 23.96
C SER A 62 -21.87 -7.07 23.79
N GLU A 63 -22.55 -6.16 24.49
CA GLU A 63 -22.19 -4.74 24.54
C GLU A 63 -20.85 -4.51 25.23
N ASP A 64 -20.51 -5.28 26.26
CA ASP A 64 -19.23 -5.24 26.96
C ASP A 64 -18.04 -5.56 26.03
N TYR A 65 -18.14 -6.63 25.23
CA TYR A 65 -17.09 -6.97 24.25
C TYR A 65 -16.93 -5.92 23.16
N ASP A 66 -18.05 -5.38 22.65
CA ASP A 66 -18.01 -4.33 21.64
C ASP A 66 -17.41 -3.04 22.20
N PHE A 67 -17.73 -2.70 23.45
CA PHE A 67 -17.15 -1.56 24.15
C PHE A 67 -15.64 -1.77 24.34
N LEU A 68 -15.23 -2.90 24.92
CA LEU A 68 -13.83 -3.26 25.11
C LEU A 68 -13.02 -3.18 23.80
N SER A 69 -13.56 -3.72 22.71
CA SER A 69 -12.89 -3.72 21.41
C SER A 69 -12.69 -2.30 20.86
N LYS A 70 -13.69 -1.41 21.00
CA LYS A 70 -13.61 -0.01 20.57
C LYS A 70 -12.57 0.76 21.38
N GLU A 71 -12.52 0.55 22.69
CA GLU A 71 -11.58 1.27 23.56
C GLU A 71 -10.14 0.78 23.37
N LEU A 72 -9.93 -0.53 23.26
CA LEU A 72 -8.62 -1.08 22.87
C LEU A 72 -8.15 -0.53 21.52
N LEU A 73 -9.07 -0.37 20.56
CA LEU A 73 -8.75 0.21 19.26
C LEU A 73 -8.33 1.69 19.38
N LYS A 74 -8.92 2.45 20.31
CA LYS A 74 -8.49 3.83 20.61
C LYS A 74 -7.10 3.86 21.23
N CYS A 75 -6.81 3.04 22.24
CA CYS A 75 -5.48 2.94 22.85
C CYS A 75 -4.41 2.56 21.81
N ALA A 76 -4.71 1.57 20.96
CA ALA A 76 -3.85 1.16 19.86
C ALA A 76 -3.65 2.28 18.84
N SER A 77 -4.69 3.02 18.48
CA SER A 77 -4.59 4.10 17.49
C SER A 77 -3.72 5.26 17.99
N SER A 78 -3.79 5.58 19.28
CA SER A 78 -3.01 6.65 19.92
C SER A 78 -1.53 6.31 20.05
N SER A 79 -1.21 5.05 20.35
CA SER A 79 0.17 4.56 20.53
C SER A 79 0.84 4.04 19.26
N ARG A 80 0.09 4.00 18.15
CA ARG A 80 0.59 3.49 16.88
C ARG A 80 1.73 4.37 16.39
N GLU A 81 2.89 3.76 16.18
CA GLU A 81 3.98 4.45 15.51
C GLU A 81 3.54 4.82 14.11
N ALA A 82 3.94 6.01 13.64
CA ALA A 82 3.78 6.40 12.26
C ALA A 82 4.65 5.50 11.37
N THR A 83 4.18 4.29 11.07
CA THR A 83 4.85 3.36 10.17
C THR A 83 4.63 3.82 8.74
N SER A 84 5.31 4.89 8.36
CA SER A 84 5.55 5.15 6.95
C SER A 84 7.04 4.93 6.65
N PRO A 85 7.43 3.68 6.33
CA PRO A 85 8.72 3.42 5.69
C PRO A 85 8.89 4.24 4.42
N SER A 86 7.81 4.80 3.86
CA SER A 86 7.86 5.76 2.77
C SER A 86 8.26 7.16 3.20
N ALA A 87 7.79 7.74 4.32
CA ALA A 87 8.17 9.12 4.65
C ALA A 87 9.67 9.23 4.96
N LEU A 88 10.26 8.21 5.60
CA LEU A 88 11.71 8.12 5.81
C LEU A 88 12.54 7.99 4.52
N ARG A 89 11.92 7.56 3.41
CA ARG A 89 12.57 7.40 2.10
C ARG A 89 12.24 8.52 1.12
N LEU A 90 11.30 9.37 1.48
CA LEU A 90 10.80 10.43 0.63
C LEU A 90 11.35 11.77 1.12
N ASN A 91 11.84 12.58 0.19
CA ASN A 91 12.30 13.92 0.46
C ASN A 91 11.10 14.86 0.71
N ALA A 92 11.36 16.00 1.33
CA ALA A 92 10.33 16.97 1.68
C ALA A 92 9.49 17.40 0.47
N HIS A 93 10.11 17.52 -0.71
CA HIS A 93 9.42 17.87 -1.95
C HIS A 93 8.38 16.81 -2.36
N ALA A 94 8.74 15.52 -2.34
CA ALA A 94 7.83 14.44 -2.66
C ALA A 94 6.69 14.32 -1.65
N ILE A 95 6.96 14.59 -0.36
CA ILE A 95 5.94 14.62 0.70
C ILE A 95 4.94 15.74 0.42
N LYS A 96 5.42 16.97 0.17
CA LYS A 96 4.56 18.13 -0.15
C LYS A 96 3.64 17.87 -1.35
N LEU A 97 4.16 17.25 -2.41
CA LEU A 97 3.33 16.88 -3.56
C LEU A 97 2.27 15.83 -3.21
N LEU A 98 2.58 14.86 -2.36
CA LEU A 98 1.60 13.86 -1.91
C LEU A 98 0.48 14.49 -1.07
N GLU A 99 0.79 15.50 -0.26
CA GLU A 99 -0.20 16.28 0.49
C GLU A 99 -1.09 17.08 -0.47
N GLN A 100 -0.50 17.77 -1.45
CA GLN A 100 -1.27 18.47 -2.50
C GLN A 100 -2.19 17.53 -3.26
N ARG A 101 -1.72 16.31 -3.57
CA ARG A 101 -2.58 15.29 -4.20
C ARG A 101 -3.75 14.88 -3.32
N ARG A 102 -3.57 14.78 -2.00
CA ARG A 102 -4.69 14.48 -1.10
C ARG A 102 -5.70 15.62 -1.10
N ALA A 103 -5.23 16.87 -0.99
CA ALA A 103 -6.08 18.05 -1.04
C ALA A 103 -6.92 18.09 -2.34
N VAL A 104 -6.27 17.96 -3.50
CA VAL A 104 -6.94 17.98 -4.81
C VAL A 104 -7.87 16.78 -5.04
N LYS A 105 -7.60 15.64 -4.39
CA LYS A 105 -8.49 14.47 -4.45
C LYS A 105 -9.76 14.69 -3.63
N LEU A 106 -9.66 15.38 -2.50
CA LEU A 106 -10.78 15.67 -1.60
C LEU A 106 -11.61 16.86 -2.08
N ASP A 107 -11.03 17.74 -2.89
CA ASP A 107 -11.72 18.90 -3.45
C ASP A 107 -12.76 18.50 -4.50
N PRO A 108 -14.06 18.75 -4.26
CA PRO A 108 -15.12 18.49 -5.23
C PRO A 108 -15.04 19.40 -6.46
N ASN A 109 -14.46 20.60 -6.32
CA ASN A 109 -14.34 21.60 -7.39
C ASN A 109 -13.09 21.40 -8.25
N ALA A 110 -12.15 20.56 -7.81
CA ALA A 110 -10.93 20.32 -8.55
C ALA A 110 -11.21 19.71 -9.93
N SER A 111 -10.69 20.38 -10.96
CA SER A 111 -10.83 19.97 -12.35
C SER A 111 -10.12 18.65 -12.63
N TYR A 112 -10.54 17.99 -13.71
CA TYR A 112 -9.87 16.77 -14.16
C TYR A 112 -8.40 17.01 -14.51
N LEU A 113 -8.09 18.15 -15.16
CA LEU A 113 -6.73 18.49 -15.57
C LEU A 113 -5.81 18.66 -14.35
N GLU A 114 -6.27 19.35 -13.30
CA GLU A 114 -5.52 19.51 -12.05
C GLU A 114 -5.23 18.16 -11.39
N LYS A 115 -6.25 17.30 -11.27
CA LYS A 115 -6.12 15.95 -10.72
C LYS A 115 -5.05 15.14 -11.48
N VAL A 116 -5.07 15.17 -12.81
CA VAL A 116 -4.09 14.46 -13.65
C VAL A 116 -2.69 15.05 -13.49
N THR A 117 -2.57 16.38 -13.49
CA THR A 117 -1.29 17.09 -13.41
C THR A 117 -0.59 16.81 -12.08
N VAL A 118 -1.32 16.97 -10.97
CA VAL A 118 -0.82 16.70 -9.63
C VAL A 118 -0.45 15.22 -9.46
N MET A 119 -1.25 14.31 -10.03
CA MET A 119 -0.93 12.88 -10.00
C MET A 119 0.34 12.55 -10.79
N LYS A 120 0.57 13.20 -11.94
CA LYS A 120 1.80 13.03 -12.74
C LYS A 120 3.02 13.56 -11.99
N ALA A 121 2.93 14.77 -11.42
CA ALA A 121 4.00 15.38 -10.63
C ALA A 121 4.37 14.50 -9.43
N CYS A 122 3.37 14.00 -8.68
CA CYS A 122 3.60 13.09 -7.57
C CYS A 122 4.36 11.82 -7.97
N ARG A 123 3.97 11.20 -9.10
CA ARG A 123 4.62 9.96 -9.57
C ARG A 123 6.11 10.19 -9.87
N ILE A 124 6.44 11.31 -10.49
CA ILE A 124 7.81 11.68 -10.84
C ILE A 124 8.62 11.92 -9.56
N ALA A 125 8.13 12.80 -8.68
CA ALA A 125 8.84 13.17 -7.46
C ALA A 125 9.06 11.98 -6.50
N VAL A 126 8.05 11.12 -6.34
CA VAL A 126 8.19 9.89 -5.53
C VAL A 126 9.24 8.95 -6.12
N LYS A 127 9.26 8.78 -7.44
CA LYS A 127 10.24 7.93 -8.12
C LYS A 127 11.66 8.46 -7.92
N GLU A 128 11.87 9.75 -8.16
CA GLU A 128 13.17 10.41 -8.01
C GLU A 128 13.66 10.36 -6.56
N SER A 129 12.78 10.64 -5.61
CA SER A 129 13.14 10.58 -4.20
C SER A 129 13.55 9.19 -3.75
N ILE A 130 12.82 8.15 -4.17
CA ILE A 130 13.19 6.76 -3.86
C ILE A 130 14.55 6.42 -4.49
N GLN A 131 14.80 6.89 -5.71
CA GLN A 131 16.08 6.66 -6.39
C GLN A 131 17.24 7.38 -5.69
N ALA A 132 17.04 8.63 -5.27
CA ALA A 132 18.03 9.38 -4.51
C ALA A 132 18.35 8.69 -3.17
N TYR A 133 17.33 8.26 -2.43
CA TYR A 133 17.51 7.50 -1.19
C TYR A 133 18.30 6.21 -1.40
N ARG A 134 18.02 5.46 -2.48
CA ARG A 134 18.80 4.26 -2.82
C ARG A 134 20.26 4.57 -3.11
N ARG A 135 20.54 5.65 -3.85
CA ARG A 135 21.92 6.09 -4.12
C ARG A 135 22.65 6.46 -2.84
N LEU A 136 21.99 7.21 -1.95
CA LEU A 136 22.55 7.57 -0.65
C LEU A 136 22.94 6.33 0.15
N LYS A 137 22.03 5.35 0.27
CA LYS A 137 22.31 4.09 0.98
C LYS A 137 23.44 3.26 0.37
N LEU A 138 23.61 3.30 -0.95
CA LEU A 138 24.75 2.65 -1.60
C LEU A 138 26.07 3.36 -1.30
N LEU A 139 26.07 4.68 -1.23
CA LEU A 139 27.26 5.46 -0.89
C LEU A 139 27.65 5.30 0.59
N GLU A 140 26.68 5.30 1.50
CA GLU A 140 26.90 4.97 2.92
C GLU A 140 27.53 3.58 3.08
N ALA A 141 26.96 2.56 2.40
CA ALA A 141 27.49 1.20 2.45
C ALA A 141 28.89 1.06 1.83
N ALA A 142 29.26 1.95 0.90
CA ALA A 142 30.58 1.98 0.30
C ALA A 142 31.60 2.80 1.11
N GLY A 143 31.22 3.38 2.26
CA GLY A 143 32.08 4.26 3.06
C GLY A 143 32.47 5.56 2.35
N LYS A 144 31.63 6.01 1.41
CA LYS A 144 31.88 7.22 0.60
C LYS A 144 31.11 8.44 1.10
N ILE A 145 30.59 8.35 2.33
CA ILE A 145 29.84 9.37 3.08
C ILE A 145 30.31 9.29 4.53
#